data_AF-A0A7L5ZHF0-F1
#
_entry.id   AF-A0A7L5ZHF0-F1
#
_cell.length_a   1.000
_cell.length_b   1.000
_cell.length_c   1.000
_cell.angle_alpha   90.00
_cell.angle_beta   90.00
_cell.angle_gamma   90.00
#
_symmetry.space_group_name_H-M   'P 1'
#
loop_
_entity.id
_entity.type
_entity.pdbx_description
1 polymer ?
#
loop_
_entity_poly.entity_id
_entity_poly.type
_entity_poly.pdbx_seq_one_letter_code
_entity_poly.pdbx_strand_id
1 'polypeptide(L)'
;MLRYLRENGTVQVKQAGRVVRVPVERIEIASVQHFSSRAGDPHFHRHMEISARVWAAWRWRALDTLGARNLNVAVQAIFQREQLRELRPVVERLGYRVDEQGQIRLLRPVVEAMSRRSAQLERNLARIEAEWRTEHPGKEPTARLARLWDVQAWSSSGRIRPRRGCWTTSWRCGRPVSAR
;
A
#
# COMPACT_ATOMS: atom_id res chain seq x y z
N MET A 1 -7.99 -10.65 -2.52
CA MET A 1 -8.06 -9.56 -1.52
C MET A 1 -9.49 -9.05 -1.30
N LEU A 2 -10.17 -8.46 -2.29
CA LEU A 2 -11.53 -7.90 -2.12
C LEU A 2 -12.58 -8.92 -1.64
N ARG A 3 -12.50 -10.17 -2.13
CA ARG A 3 -13.33 -11.28 -1.66
C ARG A 3 -13.19 -11.50 -0.14
N TYR A 4 -11.96 -11.49 0.37
CA TYR A 4 -11.68 -11.67 1.79
C TYR A 4 -12.30 -10.55 2.63
N LEU A 5 -12.20 -9.30 2.16
CA LEU A 5 -12.84 -8.16 2.83
C LEU A 5 -14.38 -8.31 2.88
N ARG A 6 -15.01 -8.77 1.79
CA ARG A 6 -16.46 -9.03 1.78
C ARG A 6 -16.83 -10.14 2.77
N GLU A 7 -16.11 -11.26 2.73
CA GLU A 7 -16.40 -12.45 3.56
C GLU A 7 -16.18 -12.23 5.06
N ASN A 8 -15.30 -11.29 5.44
CA ASN A 8 -14.97 -11.02 6.84
C ASN A 8 -15.44 -9.64 7.31
N GLY A 9 -15.98 -8.82 6.41
CA GLY A 9 -16.55 -7.51 6.71
C GLY A 9 -17.92 -7.65 7.36
N THR A 10 -18.23 -6.74 8.28
CA THR A 10 -19.52 -6.75 8.98
C THR A 10 -20.16 -5.37 9.00
N VAL A 11 -21.47 -5.33 9.18
CA VAL A 11 -22.25 -4.14 9.55
C VAL A 11 -22.87 -4.35 10.93
N GLN A 12 -23.18 -3.26 11.63
CA GLN A 12 -23.94 -3.33 12.88
C GLN A 12 -25.43 -3.08 12.61
N VAL A 13 -26.29 -3.91 13.20
CA VAL A 13 -27.75 -3.80 13.10
C VAL A 13 -28.38 -3.97 14.47
N LYS A 14 -29.50 -3.27 14.72
CA LYS A 14 -30.32 -3.49 15.92
C LYS A 14 -31.35 -4.59 15.63
N GLN A 15 -31.34 -5.66 16.41
CA GLN A 15 -32.31 -6.77 16.36
C GLN A 15 -32.77 -7.07 17.79
N ALA A 16 -34.08 -7.09 18.02
CA ALA A 16 -34.68 -7.38 19.33
C ALA A 16 -34.03 -6.61 20.50
N GLY A 17 -33.77 -5.31 20.32
CA GLY A 17 -33.16 -4.44 21.33
C GLY A 17 -31.63 -4.52 21.45
N ARG A 18 -30.95 -5.47 20.78
CA ARG A 18 -29.49 -5.67 20.84
C ARG A 18 -28.81 -5.23 19.55
N VAL A 19 -27.55 -4.80 19.65
CA VAL A 19 -26.68 -4.56 18.48
C VAL A 19 -25.97 -5.86 18.13
N VAL A 20 -26.13 -6.34 16.90
CA VAL A 20 -25.46 -7.53 16.39
C VAL A 20 -24.69 -7.21 15.11
N ARG A 21 -23.61 -7.95 14.86
CA ARG A 21 -22.84 -7.86 13.61
C ARG A 21 -23.39 -8.83 12.58
N VAL A 22 -23.64 -8.33 11.38
CA VAL A 22 -24.10 -9.12 10.23
C VAL A 22 -23.05 -9.05 9.12
N PRO A 23 -22.77 -10.15 8.41
CA PRO A 23 -21.82 -10.16 7.29
C PRO A 23 -22.20 -9.19 6.17
N VAL A 24 -21.19 -8.73 5.44
CA VAL A 24 -21.38 -7.93 4.24
C VAL A 24 -21.74 -8.82 3.05
N GLU A 25 -22.77 -8.41 2.28
CA GLU A 25 -23.22 -9.14 1.08
C GLU A 25 -22.62 -8.53 -0.19
N ARG A 26 -22.55 -7.18 -0.27
CA ARG A 26 -21.99 -6.46 -1.42
C ARG A 26 -21.16 -5.26 -0.97
N ILE A 27 -20.01 -5.08 -1.63
CA ILE A 27 -19.14 -3.91 -1.49
C ILE A 27 -19.06 -3.23 -2.86
N GLU A 28 -19.16 -1.91 -2.86
CA GLU A 28 -18.83 -1.08 -4.03
C GLU A 28 -17.49 -0.40 -3.82
N ILE A 29 -16.70 -0.35 -4.89
CA ILE A 29 -15.31 0.11 -4.87
C ILE A 29 -15.06 0.98 -6.09
N ALA A 30 -14.44 2.13 -5.89
CA ALA A 30 -13.81 2.89 -6.96
C ALA A 30 -12.34 2.48 -7.08
N SER A 31 -11.86 2.25 -8.31
CA SER A 31 -10.48 1.85 -8.56
C SER A 31 -9.77 2.88 -9.42
N VAL A 32 -8.62 3.36 -8.96
CA VAL A 32 -7.78 4.33 -9.68
C VAL A 32 -6.36 3.79 -9.76
N GLN A 33 -5.81 3.75 -10.97
CA GLN A 33 -4.45 3.28 -11.23
C GLN A 33 -3.49 4.46 -11.37
N HIS A 34 -2.40 4.43 -10.62
CA HIS A 34 -1.31 5.40 -10.68
C HIS A 34 0.02 4.71 -11.04
N PHE A 35 0.97 5.53 -11.51
CA PHE A 35 2.27 5.06 -12.01
C PHE A 35 3.48 5.76 -11.37
N SER A 36 3.25 6.76 -10.51
CA SER A 36 4.33 7.57 -9.93
C SER A 36 4.19 7.75 -8.42
N SER A 37 5.31 7.81 -7.71
CA SER A 37 5.36 8.09 -6.28
C SER A 37 5.13 9.59 -6.00
N ARG A 38 4.99 9.97 -4.72
CA ARG A 38 4.98 11.38 -4.31
C ARG A 38 6.26 12.14 -4.68
N ALA A 39 7.37 11.43 -4.85
CA ALA A 39 8.65 11.98 -5.29
C ALA A 39 8.81 11.98 -6.82
N GLY A 40 7.88 11.36 -7.56
CA GLY A 40 7.93 11.22 -9.01
C GLY A 40 8.70 9.99 -9.48
N ASP A 41 9.04 9.05 -8.59
CA ASP A 41 9.67 7.78 -8.98
C ASP A 41 8.67 6.83 -9.65
N PRO A 42 9.09 5.90 -10.53
CA PRO A 42 8.24 4.82 -11.03
C PRO A 42 7.64 4.02 -9.87
N HIS A 43 6.31 4.09 -9.72
CA HIS A 43 5.60 3.46 -8.62
C HIS A 43 4.18 3.06 -9.05
N PHE A 44 4.07 1.83 -9.56
CA PHE A 44 2.80 1.26 -9.98
C PHE A 44 1.96 0.88 -8.76
N HIS A 45 0.88 1.61 -8.52
CA HIS A 45 -0.02 1.34 -7.41
C HIS A 45 -1.46 1.66 -7.78
N ARG A 46 -2.39 0.92 -7.18
CA ARG A 46 -3.82 1.06 -7.42
C ARG A 46 -4.50 1.43 -6.12
N HIS A 47 -5.21 2.55 -6.14
CA HIS A 47 -6.16 2.88 -5.09
C HIS A 47 -7.43 2.05 -5.31
N MET A 48 -7.88 1.41 -4.25
CA MET A 48 -9.17 0.73 -4.18
C MET A 48 -9.95 1.36 -3.04
N GLU A 49 -10.77 2.34 -3.40
CA GLU A 49 -11.57 3.12 -2.46
C GLU A 49 -12.85 2.35 -2.15
N ILE A 50 -12.91 1.80 -0.94
CA ILE A 50 -14.04 1.01 -0.47
C ILE A 50 -15.13 1.98 0.01
N SER A 51 -16.35 1.82 -0.51
CA SER A 51 -17.49 2.61 -0.04
C SER A 51 -17.71 2.44 1.45
N ALA A 52 -17.93 3.55 2.16
CA ALA A 52 -18.34 3.52 3.57
C ALA A 52 -19.73 2.89 3.76
N ARG A 53 -20.52 2.79 2.69
CA ARG A 53 -21.81 2.10 2.67
C ARG A 53 -21.71 0.79 1.91
N VAL A 54 -22.13 -0.28 2.54
CA VAL A 54 -22.15 -1.64 2.00
C VAL A 54 -23.56 -2.21 2.06
N TRP A 55 -23.88 -3.16 1.18
CA TRP A 55 -25.18 -3.84 1.22
C TRP A 55 -25.12 -5.00 2.19
N ALA A 56 -26.04 -5.02 3.16
CA ALA A 56 -26.19 -6.11 4.11
C ALA A 56 -27.55 -6.03 4.81
N ALA A 57 -28.18 -7.19 5.05
CA ALA A 57 -29.51 -7.30 5.62
C ALA A 57 -30.51 -6.38 4.89
N TRP A 58 -30.56 -6.53 3.56
CA TRP A 58 -31.53 -5.92 2.64
C TRP A 58 -31.51 -4.38 2.56
N ARG A 59 -30.42 -3.73 3.00
CA ARG A 59 -30.24 -2.27 2.86
C ARG A 59 -28.78 -1.86 2.82
N TRP A 60 -28.52 -0.66 2.31
CA TRP A 60 -27.24 0.01 2.44
C TRP A 60 -26.99 0.46 3.88
N ARG A 61 -25.83 0.12 4.45
CA ARG A 61 -25.46 0.41 5.84
C ARG A 61 -24.00 0.81 5.96
N ALA A 62 -23.68 1.48 7.06
CA ALA A 62 -22.30 1.76 7.41
C ALA A 62 -21.52 0.45 7.64
N LEU A 63 -20.38 0.33 6.98
CA LEU A 63 -19.41 -0.72 7.24
C LEU A 63 -18.85 -0.56 8.67
N ASP A 64 -18.66 -1.65 9.40
CA ASP A 64 -17.87 -1.64 10.64
C ASP A 64 -16.41 -1.34 10.29
N THR A 65 -16.03 -0.06 10.32
CA THR A 65 -14.73 0.41 9.88
C THR A 65 -13.60 -0.04 10.79
N LEU A 66 -13.85 -0.26 12.08
CA LEU A 66 -12.86 -0.82 13.00
C LEU A 66 -12.60 -2.30 12.67
N GLY A 67 -13.68 -3.06 12.44
CA GLY A 67 -13.58 -4.44 11.96
C GLY A 67 -12.82 -4.52 10.63
N ALA A 68 -13.19 -3.69 9.66
CA ALA A 68 -12.52 -3.62 8.35
C ALA A 68 -11.04 -3.24 8.48
N ARG A 69 -10.70 -2.26 9.35
CA ARG A 69 -9.32 -1.86 9.61
C ARG A 69 -8.48 -3.01 10.17
N ASN A 70 -9.06 -3.83 11.04
CA ASN A 70 -8.36 -4.98 11.64
C ASN A 70 -8.06 -6.08 10.60
N LEU A 71 -8.77 -6.10 9.46
CA LEU A 71 -8.49 -7.02 8.35
C LEU A 71 -7.30 -6.59 7.50
N ASN A 72 -6.77 -5.37 7.65
CA ASN A 72 -5.74 -4.82 6.76
C ASN A 72 -4.48 -5.69 6.67
N VAL A 73 -4.03 -6.29 7.76
CA VAL A 73 -2.83 -7.14 7.75
C VAL A 73 -3.06 -8.37 6.87
N ALA A 74 -4.19 -9.06 7.04
CA ALA A 74 -4.54 -10.22 6.24
C ALA A 74 -4.77 -9.86 4.76
N VAL A 75 -5.47 -8.75 4.51
CA VAL A 75 -5.71 -8.19 3.17
C VAL A 75 -4.39 -7.92 2.45
N GLN A 76 -3.41 -7.31 3.13
CA GLN A 76 -2.08 -7.04 2.57
C GLN A 76 -1.29 -8.32 2.30
N ALA A 77 -1.26 -9.25 3.25
CA ALA A 77 -0.56 -10.53 3.06
C ALA A 77 -1.13 -11.34 1.90
N ILE A 78 -2.47 -11.41 1.79
CA ILE A 78 -3.15 -12.04 0.64
C ILE A 78 -2.77 -11.30 -0.64
N PHE A 79 -2.83 -9.97 -0.66
CA PHE A 79 -2.50 -9.21 -1.86
C PHE A 79 -1.06 -9.46 -2.32
N GLN A 80 -0.07 -9.39 -1.43
CA GLN A 80 1.34 -9.61 -1.76
C GLN A 80 1.58 -11.02 -2.30
N ARG A 81 1.00 -12.04 -1.65
CA ARG A 81 1.12 -13.45 -2.10
C ARG A 81 0.52 -13.65 -3.49
N GLU A 82 -0.73 -13.23 -3.68
CA GLU A 82 -1.42 -13.42 -4.96
C GLU A 82 -0.75 -12.58 -6.06
N GLN A 83 -0.33 -11.35 -5.77
CA GLN A 83 0.40 -10.52 -6.73
C GLN A 83 1.68 -11.22 -7.20
N LEU A 84 2.50 -11.74 -6.29
CA LEU A 84 3.73 -12.44 -6.65
C LEU A 84 3.44 -13.71 -7.45
N ARG A 85 2.40 -14.47 -7.06
CA ARG A 85 1.94 -15.68 -7.77
C ARG A 85 1.57 -15.40 -9.22
N GLU A 86 0.80 -14.33 -9.47
CA GLU A 86 0.35 -13.96 -10.81
C GLU A 86 1.47 -13.33 -11.66
N LEU A 87 2.33 -12.50 -11.05
CA LEU A 87 3.38 -11.77 -11.78
C LEU A 87 4.57 -12.66 -12.16
N ARG A 88 4.98 -13.59 -11.29
CA ARG A 88 6.16 -14.43 -11.51
C ARG A 88 6.20 -15.10 -12.88
N PRO A 89 5.18 -15.86 -13.34
CA PRO A 89 5.23 -16.51 -14.64
C PRO A 89 5.23 -15.51 -15.81
N VAL A 90 4.65 -14.32 -15.65
CA VAL A 90 4.69 -13.26 -16.67
C VAL A 90 6.11 -12.71 -16.81
N VAL A 91 6.76 -12.41 -15.68
CA VAL A 91 8.12 -11.87 -15.63
C VAL A 91 9.14 -12.89 -16.16
N GLU A 92 8.96 -14.17 -15.81
CA GLU A 92 9.80 -15.27 -16.30
C GLU A 92 9.67 -15.48 -17.81
N ARG A 93 8.45 -15.40 -18.38
CA ARG A 93 8.26 -15.42 -19.84
C ARG A 93 8.94 -14.27 -20.58
N LEU A 94 9.14 -13.14 -19.91
CA LEU A 94 9.90 -12.00 -20.44
C LEU A 94 11.42 -12.14 -20.28
N GLY A 95 11.90 -13.27 -19.76
CA GLY A 95 13.33 -13.57 -19.60
C GLY A 95 13.94 -13.04 -18.29
N TYR A 96 13.13 -12.51 -17.38
CA TYR A 96 13.60 -12.00 -16.09
C TYR A 96 13.38 -13.01 -14.96
N ARG A 97 14.24 -12.98 -13.95
CA ARG A 97 14.08 -13.80 -12.73
C ARG A 97 13.65 -12.95 -11.55
N VAL A 98 12.59 -13.40 -10.87
CA VAL A 98 12.13 -12.86 -9.61
C VAL A 98 12.70 -13.70 -8.47
N ASP A 99 13.33 -13.08 -7.48
CA ASP A 99 13.83 -13.79 -6.30
C ASP A 99 12.71 -14.13 -5.29
N GLU A 100 13.10 -14.67 -4.13
CA GLU A 100 12.18 -15.02 -3.04
C GLU A 100 11.54 -13.79 -2.40
N GLN A 101 12.23 -12.65 -2.44
CA GLN A 101 11.76 -11.36 -1.93
C GLN A 101 10.84 -10.63 -2.94
N GLY A 102 10.58 -11.23 -4.10
CA GLY A 102 9.72 -10.65 -5.13
C GLY A 102 10.40 -9.57 -5.98
N GLN A 103 11.73 -9.45 -5.93
CA GLN A 103 12.47 -8.47 -6.72
C GLN A 103 12.99 -9.07 -8.03
N ILE A 104 13.04 -8.24 -9.07
CA ILE A 104 13.71 -8.58 -10.33
C ILE A 104 15.20 -8.32 -10.15
N ARG A 105 16.01 -9.39 -10.20
CA ARG A 105 17.46 -9.29 -9.92
C ARG A 105 18.18 -8.23 -10.73
N LEU A 106 17.87 -8.12 -12.02
CA LEU A 106 18.47 -7.14 -12.93
C LEU A 106 18.20 -5.68 -12.50
N LEU A 107 17.07 -5.42 -11.86
CA LEU A 107 16.66 -4.07 -11.47
C LEU A 107 17.20 -3.65 -10.10
N ARG A 108 17.74 -4.57 -9.29
CA ARG A 108 18.24 -4.25 -7.94
C ARG A 108 19.17 -3.02 -7.91
N PRO A 109 20.14 -2.84 -8.84
CA PRO A 109 21.02 -1.67 -8.82
C PRO A 109 20.31 -0.32 -8.98
N VAL A 110 19.11 -0.31 -9.57
CA VAL A 110 18.35 0.93 -9.83
C VAL A 110 17.18 1.13 -8.85
N VAL A 111 16.80 0.12 -8.07
CA VAL A 111 15.68 0.22 -7.11
C VAL A 111 15.91 1.33 -6.10
N GLU A 112 17.11 1.44 -5.53
CA GLU A 112 17.44 2.46 -4.53
C GLU A 112 17.34 3.88 -5.12
N ALA A 113 17.88 4.08 -6.32
CA ALA A 113 17.80 5.36 -7.04
C ALA A 113 16.35 5.78 -7.34
N MET A 114 15.46 4.80 -7.51
CA MET A 114 14.03 4.98 -7.78
C MET A 114 13.16 4.87 -6.51
N SER A 115 13.76 4.90 -5.32
CA SER A 115 13.05 4.79 -4.03
C SER A 115 13.28 6.02 -3.14
N ARG A 116 13.29 7.22 -3.73
CA ARG A 116 13.62 8.47 -3.02
C ARG A 116 12.70 8.75 -1.84
N ARG A 117 11.43 8.37 -1.95
CA ARG A 117 10.45 8.50 -0.86
C ARG A 117 10.80 7.61 0.34
N SER A 118 11.25 6.37 0.11
CA SER A 118 11.67 5.44 1.15
C SER A 118 12.94 5.94 1.84
N ALA A 119 13.95 6.35 1.06
CA ALA A 119 15.17 6.93 1.60
C ALA A 119 14.91 8.19 2.45
N GLN A 120 13.92 9.02 2.08
CA GLN A 120 13.50 10.15 2.90
C GLN A 120 12.86 9.70 4.23
N LEU A 121 12.01 8.66 4.20
CA LEU A 121 11.37 8.14 5.39
C LEU A 121 12.40 7.57 6.37
N GLU A 122 13.35 6.79 5.87
CA GLU A 122 14.45 6.21 6.65
C GLU A 122 15.29 7.30 7.34
N ARG A 123 15.66 8.37 6.60
CA ARG A 123 16.36 9.52 7.20
C ARG A 123 15.54 10.22 8.29
N ASN A 124 14.24 10.38 8.07
CA ASN A 124 13.37 11.00 9.06
C ASN A 124 13.26 10.14 10.33
N LEU A 125 13.12 8.83 10.17
CA LEU A 125 13.08 7.87 11.28
C LEU A 125 14.39 7.88 12.07
N ALA A 126 15.54 7.75 11.37
CA ALA A 126 16.85 7.80 12.00
C ALA A 126 17.05 9.09 12.81
N ARG A 127 16.60 10.24 12.29
CA ARG A 127 16.66 11.51 13.03
C ARG A 127 15.78 11.49 14.29
N ILE A 128 14.53 11.06 14.18
CA ILE A 128 13.60 10.99 15.32
C ILE A 128 14.13 10.05 16.39
N GLU A 129 14.65 8.88 15.99
CA GLU A 129 15.23 7.92 16.93
C GLU A 129 16.50 8.46 17.60
N ALA A 130 17.39 9.11 16.85
CA ALA A 130 18.61 9.69 17.39
C ALA A 130 18.29 10.79 18.44
N GLU A 131 17.38 11.70 18.12
CA GLU A 131 16.90 12.74 19.04
C GLU A 131 16.34 12.12 20.34
N TRP A 132 15.49 11.11 20.21
CA TRP A 132 14.92 10.44 21.38
C TRP A 132 15.97 9.72 22.22
N ARG A 133 16.93 9.03 21.60
CA ARG A 133 18.01 8.32 22.31
C ARG A 133 18.94 9.27 23.05
N THR A 134 19.18 10.47 22.54
CA THR A 134 19.93 11.52 23.27
C THR A 134 19.21 11.93 24.56
N GLU A 135 17.89 12.04 24.52
CA GLU A 135 17.06 12.37 25.70
C GLU A 135 16.85 11.19 26.65
N HIS A 136 17.03 9.95 26.16
CA HIS A 136 16.71 8.71 26.88
C HIS A 136 17.90 7.71 26.87
N PRO A 137 19.06 8.07 27.46
CA PRO A 137 20.24 7.21 27.46
C PRO A 137 19.96 5.88 28.19
N GLY A 138 20.39 4.78 27.59
CA GLY A 138 20.25 3.43 28.14
C GLY A 138 18.82 2.84 28.09
N LYS A 139 17.87 3.53 27.45
CA LYS A 139 16.50 3.03 27.26
C LYS A 139 16.28 2.59 25.83
N GLU A 140 15.52 1.51 25.65
CA GLU A 140 15.06 1.05 24.35
C GLU A 140 13.63 1.52 24.05
N PRO A 141 13.32 1.89 22.80
CA PRO A 141 11.98 2.32 22.43
C PRO A 141 11.01 1.15 22.46
N THR A 142 9.80 1.40 22.96
CA THR A 142 8.72 0.40 22.88
C THR A 142 8.19 0.29 21.45
N ALA A 143 7.60 -0.86 21.11
CA ALA A 143 6.94 -1.04 19.80
C ALA A 143 5.81 -0.02 19.53
N ARG A 144 5.15 0.48 20.59
CA ARG A 144 4.16 1.55 20.45
C ARG A 144 4.81 2.87 20.05
N LEU A 145 5.96 3.19 20.64
CA LEU A 145 6.70 4.40 20.34
C LEU A 145 7.25 4.37 18.91
N ALA A 146 7.84 3.25 18.48
CA ALA A 146 8.31 3.07 17.11
C ALA A 146 7.19 3.31 16.07
N ARG A 147 5.97 2.79 16.31
CA ARG A 147 4.81 3.04 15.44
C ARG A 147 4.39 4.52 15.39
N LEU A 148 4.57 5.28 16.47
CA LEU A 148 4.29 6.71 16.48
C LEU A 148 5.34 7.47 15.66
N TRP A 149 6.60 7.07 15.75
CA TRP A 149 7.67 7.62 14.92
C TRP A 149 7.45 7.33 13.44
N ASP A 150 6.95 6.15 13.07
CA ASP A 150 6.55 5.87 11.69
C ASP A 150 5.55 6.93 11.19
N VAL A 151 4.49 7.19 11.95
CA VAL A 151 3.48 8.21 11.60
C VAL A 151 4.10 9.61 11.49
N GLN A 152 4.99 9.97 12.42
CA GLN A 152 5.67 11.27 12.45
C GLN A 152 6.68 11.44 11.30
N ALA A 153 7.46 10.41 10.99
CA ALA A 153 8.39 10.39 9.87
C ALA A 153 7.64 10.52 8.54
N TRP A 154 6.45 9.90 8.45
CA TRP A 154 5.54 10.06 7.32
C TRP A 154 4.95 11.47 7.21
N SER A 155 4.51 12.09 8.30
CA SER A 155 3.88 13.43 8.28
C SER A 155 4.88 14.55 7.97
N SER A 156 6.11 14.43 8.48
CA SER A 156 7.23 15.35 8.20
C SER A 156 7.77 15.24 6.77
N SER A 157 7.26 14.30 5.97
CA SER A 157 7.66 14.13 4.58
C SER A 157 6.78 14.95 3.64
N GLY A 158 7.25 16.14 3.27
CA GLY A 158 6.65 16.94 2.20
C GLY A 158 6.76 16.30 0.82
N ARG A 159 6.03 16.83 -0.17
CA ARG A 159 6.18 16.43 -1.58
C ARG A 159 7.58 16.82 -2.05
N ILE A 160 8.40 15.85 -2.47
CA ILE A 160 9.65 16.16 -3.17
C ILE A 160 9.26 16.73 -4.53
N ARG A 161 9.46 18.04 -4.72
CA ARG A 161 9.27 18.66 -6.04
C ARG A 161 10.37 18.15 -6.97
N PRO A 162 10.05 17.62 -8.16
CA PRO A 162 11.08 17.31 -9.14
C PRO A 162 11.86 18.59 -9.45
N ARG A 163 13.19 18.47 -9.64
CA ARG A 163 13.99 19.57 -10.17
C ARG A 163 13.38 19.98 -11.51
N ARG A 164 13.16 21.29 -11.72
CA ARG A 164 12.68 21.82 -13.00
C ARG A 164 13.59 21.26 -14.11
N GLY A 165 13.00 20.61 -15.11
CA GLY A 165 13.71 19.97 -16.22
C GLY A 165 13.59 18.43 -16.29
N CYS A 166 13.16 17.75 -15.22
CA CYS A 166 12.86 16.32 -15.25
C CYS A 166 11.33 16.10 -15.27
N TRP A 167 10.68 16.64 -16.30
CA TRP A 167 9.38 16.16 -16.76
C TRP A 167 9.64 15.37 -18.03
N THR A 168 10.06 14.11 -17.91
CA THR A 168 9.99 13.22 -19.05
C THR A 168 8.66 12.50 -19.03
N THR A 169 7.71 13.12 -19.72
CA THR A 169 6.61 12.47 -20.46
C THR A 169 7.15 11.54 -21.58
N SER A 170 8.33 10.94 -21.39
CA SER A 170 9.03 10.14 -22.39
C SER A 170 9.72 8.93 -21.76
N TRP A 171 8.96 8.11 -21.04
CA TRP A 171 9.20 6.67 -21.17
C TRP A 171 8.59 6.27 -22.51
N ARG A 172 9.35 6.43 -23.60
CA ARG A 172 8.95 5.93 -24.92
C ARG A 172 8.83 4.41 -24.79
N CYS A 173 7.60 3.91 -24.72
CA CYS A 173 7.31 2.58 -25.28
C CYS A 173 7.88 2.57 -26.70
N GLY A 174 8.64 1.52 -27.03
CA GLY A 174 9.22 1.35 -28.36
C GLY A 174 8.15 1.55 -29.45
N ARG A 175 8.58 2.08 -30.60
CA ARG A 175 7.74 2.15 -31.81
C ARG A 175 7.08 0.78 -32.06
N PRO A 176 5.81 0.73 -32.49
CA PRO A 176 5.25 -0.52 -32.96
C PRO A 176 6.11 -1.03 -34.11
N VAL A 177 6.62 -2.25 -33.97
CA VAL A 177 7.21 -2.98 -35.10
C VAL A 177 6.04 -3.24 -36.05
N SER A 178 6.03 -2.57 -37.20
CA SER A 178 5.11 -2.89 -38.28
C SER A 178 5.42 -4.30 -38.75
N ALA A 179 4.45 -5.21 -38.59
CA ALA A 179 4.48 -6.49 -39.26
C ALA A 179 4.49 -6.26 -40.78
N ARG A 180 5.48 -6.85 -41.45
CA ARG A 180 5.38 -7.30 -42.83
C ARG A 180 5.38 -8.82 -42.80
#